data_AF-A0A6G3WLW1-F1
#
_entry.id   AF-A0A6G3WLW1-F1
#
_cell.length_a   1.000
_cell.length_b   1.000
_cell.length_c   1.000
_cell.angle_alpha   90.00
_cell.angle_beta   90.00
_cell.angle_gamma   90.00
#
_symmetry.space_group_name_H-M   'P 1'
#
loop_
_entity.id
_entity.type
_entity.pdbx_description
1 polymer ?
#
loop_
_entity_poly.entity_id
_entity_poly.type
_entity_poly.pdbx_seq_one_letter_code
_entity_poly.pdbx_strand_id
1 'polypeptide(L)'
;ATPKDFAEQALAAAGDTTSVTVDGTARVAGRDAYQLLIKPKQSGSTIGSVRIAVDAETGVPLKFTLSAASGGKAVVDAGFTKVDFSRPAASTFAFTPPKGAKVTEADELETGKDERGAVQEALPGQLAELDGFEGFNVIGEGWTSIAEIRTPGGTGLPKAGSGEMPAEAQGFLDALGDKVTGKFGSGTVFQTRLVNALM
;
A
#
# COMPACT_ATOMS: atom_id res chain seq x y z
N ALA A 1 -8.74 1.74 3.68
CA ALA A 1 -8.06 0.47 3.98
C ALA A 1 -8.20 0.19 5.48
N THR A 2 -8.68 -1.00 5.81
CA THR A 2 -8.80 -1.52 7.18
C THR A 2 -7.51 -2.25 7.59
N PRO A 3 -7.30 -2.54 8.89
CA PRO A 3 -6.19 -3.40 9.32
C PRO A 3 -6.20 -4.78 8.64
N LYS A 4 -7.39 -5.28 8.28
CA LYS A 4 -7.55 -6.54 7.54
C LYS A 4 -7.01 -6.42 6.11
N ASP A 5 -7.36 -5.36 5.38
CA ASP A 5 -6.90 -5.16 4.00
C ASP A 5 -5.36 -5.13 3.94
N PHE A 6 -4.72 -4.44 4.90
CA PHE A 6 -3.26 -4.40 4.98
C PHE A 6 -2.64 -5.75 5.39
N ALA A 7 -3.29 -6.47 6.31
CA ALA A 7 -2.85 -7.81 6.71
C ALA A 7 -2.87 -8.78 5.52
N GLU A 8 -3.95 -8.77 4.73
CA GLU A 8 -4.10 -9.59 3.53
C GLU A 8 -3.03 -9.26 2.49
N GLN A 9 -2.78 -7.98 2.21
CA GLN A 9 -1.71 -7.56 1.29
C GLN A 9 -0.32 -8.00 1.77
N ALA A 10 -0.02 -7.82 3.06
CA ALA A 10 1.28 -8.20 3.62
C ALA A 10 1.49 -9.72 3.63
N LEU A 11 0.43 -10.51 3.85
CA LEU A 11 0.48 -11.97 3.81
C LEU A 11 0.49 -12.52 2.38
N ALA A 12 -0.17 -11.85 1.42
CA ALA A 12 -0.07 -12.22 0.01
C ALA A 12 1.36 -12.06 -0.53
N ALA A 13 2.09 -11.06 -0.03
CA ALA A 13 3.52 -10.88 -0.31
C ALA A 13 4.43 -11.84 0.51
N ALA A 14 3.88 -12.64 1.42
CA ALA A 14 4.66 -13.60 2.20
C ALA A 14 4.96 -14.85 1.36
N GLY A 15 6.19 -14.95 0.88
CA GLY A 15 6.73 -16.15 0.21
C GLY A 15 8.02 -16.64 0.87
N ASP A 16 8.88 -17.30 0.10
CA ASP A 16 10.13 -17.91 0.61
C ASP A 16 11.09 -16.88 1.24
N THR A 17 11.01 -15.63 0.80
CA THR A 17 11.81 -14.50 1.29
C THR A 17 11.29 -13.89 2.60
N THR A 18 10.19 -14.40 3.14
CA THR A 18 9.47 -13.85 4.29
C THR A 18 9.41 -14.84 5.44
N SER A 19 9.64 -14.36 6.67
CA SER A 19 9.40 -15.08 7.91
C SER A 19 8.10 -14.59 8.55
N VAL A 20 7.22 -15.51 8.92
CA VAL A 20 5.97 -15.21 9.63
C VAL A 20 5.97 -16.01 10.93
N THR A 21 5.94 -15.30 12.06
CA THR A 21 6.02 -15.90 13.40
C THR A 21 5.01 -15.27 14.34
N VAL A 22 4.59 -16.01 15.37
CA VAL A 22 3.84 -15.42 16.49
C VAL A 22 4.83 -14.74 17.44
N ASP A 23 4.59 -13.47 17.75
CA ASP A 23 5.43 -12.64 18.61
C ASP A 23 4.65 -12.16 19.84
N GLY A 24 4.09 -13.12 20.56
CA GLY A 24 3.37 -12.90 21.81
C GLY A 24 1.93 -12.42 21.63
N THR A 25 1.48 -11.66 22.63
CA THR A 25 0.09 -11.20 22.77
C THR A 25 0.04 -9.70 23.01
N ALA A 26 -1.11 -9.10 22.72
CA ALA A 26 -1.38 -7.69 22.93
C ALA A 26 -2.86 -7.47 23.26
N ARG A 27 -3.19 -6.25 23.66
CA ARG A 27 -4.57 -5.80 23.81
C ARG A 27 -4.85 -4.63 22.88
N VAL A 28 -5.84 -4.77 22.00
CA VAL A 28 -6.22 -3.76 21.00
C VAL A 28 -7.72 -3.55 21.05
N ALA A 29 -8.16 -2.28 21.06
CA ALA A 29 -9.58 -1.92 21.15
C ALA A 29 -10.32 -2.61 22.33
N GLY A 30 -9.63 -2.86 23.44
CA GLY A 30 -10.17 -3.54 24.62
C GLY A 30 -10.22 -5.07 24.53
N ARG A 31 -9.69 -5.67 23.46
CA ARG A 31 -9.74 -7.11 23.17
C ARG A 31 -8.33 -7.73 23.18
N ASP A 32 -8.24 -8.97 23.66
CA ASP A 32 -6.99 -9.71 23.66
C ASP A 32 -6.68 -10.24 22.25
N ALA A 33 -5.42 -10.17 21.85
CA ALA A 33 -4.97 -10.46 20.51
C ALA A 33 -3.62 -11.18 20.49
N TYR A 34 -3.44 -12.10 19.54
CA TYR A 34 -2.14 -12.64 19.18
C TYR A 34 -1.43 -11.71 18.22
N GLN A 35 -0.11 -11.56 18.36
CA GLN A 35 0.68 -10.74 17.44
C GLN A 35 1.37 -11.63 16.43
N LEU A 36 1.09 -11.42 15.15
CA LEU A 36 1.88 -11.94 14.05
C LEU A 36 2.98 -10.93 13.73
N LEU A 37 4.19 -11.46 13.52
CA LEU A 37 5.37 -10.72 13.10
C LEU A 37 5.83 -11.26 11.76
N ILE A 38 5.81 -10.39 10.77
CA ILE A 38 6.25 -10.65 9.40
C ILE A 38 7.56 -9.90 9.19
N LYS A 39 8.61 -10.61 8.76
CA LYS A 39 9.95 -10.05 8.56
C LYS A 39 10.58 -10.53 7.25
N PRO A 40 11.24 -9.64 6.49
CA PRO A 40 12.12 -10.06 5.41
C PRO A 40 13.26 -10.93 5.95
N LYS A 41 13.59 -12.01 5.23
CA LYS A 41 14.79 -12.82 5.48
C LYS A 41 16.03 -12.26 4.80
N GLN A 42 15.83 -11.56 3.67
CA GLN A 42 16.90 -10.97 2.87
C GLN A 42 17.46 -9.70 3.54
N SER A 43 18.78 -9.55 3.51
CA SER A 43 19.43 -8.30 3.86
C SER A 43 19.21 -7.25 2.76
N GLY A 44 19.18 -5.97 3.13
CA GLY A 44 18.98 -4.85 2.18
C GLY A 44 17.52 -4.43 1.97
N SER A 45 16.56 -5.10 2.59
CA SER A 45 15.17 -4.62 2.63
C SER A 45 15.07 -3.29 3.39
N THR A 46 14.34 -2.34 2.82
CA THR A 46 13.94 -1.09 3.48
C THR A 46 12.81 -1.30 4.51
N ILE A 47 12.05 -2.40 4.36
CA ILE A 47 11.07 -2.85 5.34
C ILE A 47 11.81 -3.64 6.43
N GLY A 48 11.59 -3.26 7.69
CA GLY A 48 12.17 -3.95 8.84
C GLY A 48 11.24 -5.03 9.39
N SER A 49 9.96 -4.69 9.56
CA SER A 49 8.93 -5.66 9.97
C SER A 49 7.51 -5.13 9.75
N VAL A 50 6.58 -6.07 9.65
CA VAL A 50 5.14 -5.83 9.75
C VAL A 50 4.62 -6.58 10.97
N ARG A 51 3.83 -5.91 11.80
CA ARG A 51 3.17 -6.51 12.96
C ARG A 51 1.66 -6.43 12.79
N ILE A 52 0.98 -7.55 13.01
CA ILE A 52 -0.48 -7.65 12.90
C ILE A 52 -1.00 -8.19 14.22
N ALA A 53 -1.85 -7.42 14.91
CA ALA A 53 -2.59 -7.92 16.06
C ALA A 53 -3.89 -8.56 15.58
N VAL A 54 -4.08 -9.85 15.88
CA VAL A 54 -5.24 -10.65 15.47
C VAL A 54 -6.05 -11.00 16.71
N ASP A 55 -7.34 -10.64 16.71
CA ASP A 55 -8.25 -10.93 17.82
C ASP A 55 -8.23 -12.41 18.19
N ALA A 56 -8.05 -12.70 19.48
CA ALA A 56 -7.88 -14.07 19.96
C ALA A 56 -9.17 -14.90 19.87
N GLU A 57 -10.34 -14.27 19.86
CA GLU A 57 -11.65 -14.94 19.82
C GLU A 57 -12.16 -15.10 18.39
N THR A 58 -12.07 -14.05 17.56
CA THR A 58 -12.70 -13.97 16.24
C THR A 58 -11.75 -14.15 15.08
N GLY A 59 -10.43 -14.06 15.31
CA GLY A 59 -9.42 -14.11 14.26
C GLY A 59 -9.35 -12.85 13.38
N VAL A 60 -10.07 -11.78 13.74
CA VAL A 60 -10.10 -10.54 12.96
C VAL A 60 -8.81 -9.73 13.20
N PRO A 61 -8.10 -9.26 12.15
CA PRO A 61 -6.99 -8.32 12.32
C PRO A 61 -7.49 -7.00 12.90
N LEU A 62 -6.98 -6.63 14.08
CA LEU A 62 -7.37 -5.44 14.84
C LEU A 62 -6.42 -4.25 14.66
N LYS A 63 -5.14 -4.52 14.41
CA LYS A 63 -4.11 -3.49 14.21
C LYS A 63 -3.02 -4.01 13.28
N PHE A 64 -2.56 -3.13 12.40
CA PHE A 64 -1.47 -3.32 11.46
C PHE A 64 -0.42 -2.24 11.68
N THR A 65 0.85 -2.64 11.76
CA THR A 65 1.97 -1.72 11.92
C THR A 65 3.11 -2.09 10.98
N LEU A 66 3.53 -1.16 10.13
CA LEU A 66 4.67 -1.29 9.23
C LEU A 66 5.85 -0.46 9.76
N SER A 67 6.99 -1.09 9.98
CA SER A 67 8.21 -0.44 10.44
C SER A 67 9.31 -0.53 9.39
N ALA A 68 9.96 0.60 9.12
CA ALA A 68 11.14 0.66 8.26
C ALA A 68 12.37 0.04 8.95
N ALA A 69 13.27 -0.54 8.17
CA ALA A 69 14.53 -1.11 8.62
C ALA A 69 15.45 -0.02 9.22
N SER A 70 15.32 1.22 8.76
CA SER A 70 16.03 2.39 9.31
C SER A 70 15.61 2.76 10.74
N GLY A 71 14.59 2.10 11.31
CA GLY A 71 14.02 2.45 12.61
C GLY A 71 13.17 3.72 12.57
N GLY A 72 12.81 4.25 13.75
CA GLY A 72 11.93 5.42 13.92
C GLY A 72 10.45 5.06 14.10
N LYS A 73 9.56 6.05 13.96
CA LYS A 73 8.10 5.85 14.06
C LYS A 73 7.60 4.90 12.98
N ALA A 74 6.53 4.14 13.26
CA ALA A 74 5.88 3.30 12.24
C ALA A 74 5.56 4.13 10.98
N VAL A 75 5.80 3.54 9.81
CA VAL A 75 5.46 4.18 8.53
C VAL A 75 3.96 4.11 8.27
N VAL A 76 3.35 2.98 8.65
CA VAL A 76 1.89 2.82 8.71
C VAL A 76 1.54 2.27 10.08
N ASP A 77 0.57 2.90 10.74
CA ASP A 77 -0.05 2.37 11.95
C ASP A 77 -1.57 2.54 11.83
N ALA A 78 -2.26 1.44 11.55
CA ALA A 78 -3.71 1.42 11.37
C ALA A 78 -4.30 0.42 12.37
N GLY A 79 -5.22 0.87 13.22
CA GLY A 79 -5.85 -0.02 14.19
C GLY A 79 -7.16 0.52 14.72
N PHE A 80 -8.03 -0.41 15.15
CA PHE A 80 -9.29 -0.03 15.78
C PHE A 80 -9.04 0.54 17.17
N THR A 81 -9.80 1.59 17.49
CA THR A 81 -9.86 2.17 18.85
C THR A 81 -11.00 1.57 19.66
N LYS A 82 -12.07 1.13 18.99
CA LYS A 82 -13.23 0.44 19.54
C LYS A 82 -13.74 -0.58 18.53
N VAL A 83 -14.17 -1.74 19.02
CA VAL A 83 -14.73 -2.82 18.20
C VAL A 83 -15.96 -3.39 18.89
N ASP A 84 -17.00 -3.61 18.10
CA ASP A 84 -18.22 -4.31 18.50
C ASP A 84 -18.54 -5.33 17.40
N PHE A 85 -18.53 -6.61 17.76
CA PHE A 85 -18.82 -7.73 16.85
C PHE A 85 -20.26 -8.22 16.99
N SER A 86 -21.11 -7.52 17.75
CA SER A 86 -22.52 -7.85 17.85
C SER A 86 -23.22 -7.68 16.51
N ARG A 87 -24.24 -8.52 16.29
CA ARG A 87 -25.08 -8.42 15.10
C ARG A 87 -25.85 -7.08 15.15
N PRO A 88 -25.72 -6.20 14.13
CA PRO A 88 -26.52 -4.99 14.09
C PRO A 88 -28.01 -5.32 14.09
N ALA A 89 -28.82 -4.48 14.72
CA ALA A 89 -30.26 -4.64 14.69
C ALA A 89 -30.79 -4.51 13.25
N ALA A 90 -31.82 -5.28 12.89
CA ALA A 90 -32.42 -5.20 11.55
C ALA A 90 -32.94 -3.79 11.23
N SER A 91 -33.36 -3.04 12.25
CA SER A 91 -33.79 -1.65 12.15
C SER A 91 -32.68 -0.70 11.69
N THR A 92 -31.40 -1.03 11.88
CA THR A 92 -30.27 -0.24 11.33
C THR A 92 -30.31 -0.19 9.80
N PHE A 93 -30.89 -1.21 9.16
CA PHE A 93 -31.04 -1.28 7.71
C PHE A 93 -32.46 -0.93 7.24
N ALA A 94 -33.35 -0.55 8.16
CA ALA A 94 -34.71 -0.19 7.80
C ALA A 94 -34.75 1.25 7.24
N PHE A 95 -35.08 1.38 5.97
CA PHE A 95 -35.37 2.68 5.38
C PHE A 95 -36.76 3.15 5.84
N THR A 96 -36.80 4.18 6.69
CA THR A 96 -38.04 4.81 7.14
C THR A 96 -38.11 6.23 6.56
N PRO A 97 -38.79 6.44 5.42
CA PRO A 97 -38.88 7.76 4.83
C PRO A 97 -39.61 8.74 5.76
N PRO A 98 -39.18 10.01 5.87
CA PRO A 98 -39.90 11.00 6.66
C PRO A 98 -41.28 11.30 6.04
N LYS A 99 -42.20 11.84 6.84
CA LYS A 99 -43.55 12.21 6.35
C LYS A 99 -43.46 13.17 5.17
N GLY A 100 -44.18 12.86 4.08
CA GLY A 100 -44.20 13.66 2.85
C GLY A 100 -43.07 13.36 1.87
N ALA A 101 -42.17 12.42 2.18
CA ALA A 101 -41.16 11.98 1.22
C ALA A 101 -41.79 11.15 0.10
N LYS A 102 -41.46 11.49 -1.15
CA LYS A 102 -41.75 10.67 -2.33
C LYS A 102 -40.61 9.67 -2.48
N VAL A 103 -40.91 8.38 -2.29
CA VAL A 103 -39.98 7.28 -2.59
C VAL A 103 -40.15 6.94 -4.07
N THR A 104 -39.04 6.75 -4.77
CA THR A 104 -39.01 6.35 -6.17
C THR A 104 -38.10 5.13 -6.25
N GLU A 105 -38.62 4.03 -6.76
CA GLU A 105 -37.88 2.77 -6.86
C GLU A 105 -37.02 2.78 -8.13
N ALA A 106 -35.89 2.06 -8.11
CA ALA A 106 -34.93 2.07 -9.21
C ALA A 106 -35.55 1.58 -10.52
N ASP A 107 -36.51 0.65 -10.44
CA ASP A 107 -37.24 0.11 -11.60
C ASP A 107 -38.11 1.18 -12.30
N GLU A 108 -38.44 2.28 -11.62
CA GLU A 108 -39.13 3.45 -12.19
C GLU A 108 -38.15 4.41 -12.91
N LEU A 109 -36.83 4.20 -12.79
CA LEU A 109 -35.75 5.00 -13.37
C LEU A 109 -35.05 4.34 -14.57
N GLU A 110 -35.51 3.17 -15.02
CA GLU A 110 -35.03 2.37 -16.18
C GLU A 110 -35.25 3.05 -17.57
N THR A 111 -35.12 4.37 -17.63
CA THR A 111 -35.00 5.13 -18.90
C THR A 111 -33.72 5.98 -18.97
N GLY A 112 -32.83 5.88 -17.99
CA GLY A 112 -31.55 6.59 -17.97
C GLY A 112 -30.38 5.64 -17.72
N LYS A 113 -29.71 5.25 -18.81
CA LYS A 113 -28.40 4.58 -18.91
C LYS A 113 -27.70 4.26 -17.57
N ASP A 114 -27.51 2.96 -17.36
CA ASP A 114 -26.71 2.36 -16.31
C ASP A 114 -25.26 2.87 -16.35
N GLU A 115 -24.93 3.78 -15.43
CA GLU A 115 -23.53 4.13 -15.11
C GLU A 115 -23.11 3.61 -13.72
N ARG A 116 -23.89 2.69 -13.12
CA ARG A 116 -23.60 2.11 -11.80
C ARG A 116 -22.95 0.73 -11.94
N GLY A 117 -21.73 0.73 -12.47
CA GLY A 117 -20.95 -0.50 -12.64
C GLY A 117 -19.45 -0.26 -12.76
N ALA A 118 -18.85 0.56 -11.91
CA ALA A 118 -17.39 0.71 -11.86
C ALA A 118 -16.89 1.42 -10.58
N VAL A 119 -17.12 0.85 -9.39
CA VAL A 119 -16.35 1.27 -8.19
C VAL A 119 -15.93 0.06 -7.34
N GLN A 120 -15.69 -1.05 -8.01
CA GLN A 120 -14.99 -2.21 -7.46
C GLN A 120 -13.87 -2.49 -8.44
N GLU A 121 -12.65 -2.70 -7.95
CA GLU A 121 -11.36 -2.64 -8.69
C GLU A 121 -10.65 -1.29 -8.62
N ALA A 122 -10.42 -0.76 -7.42
CA ALA A 122 -9.28 0.13 -7.18
C ALA A 122 -8.26 -0.61 -6.30
N LEU A 123 -7.30 -1.24 -7.00
CA LEU A 123 -6.05 -1.91 -6.57
C LEU A 123 -6.18 -3.45 -6.41
N PRO A 124 -5.38 -4.28 -7.14
CA PRO A 124 -4.07 -4.02 -7.74
C PRO A 124 -4.04 -4.24 -9.27
N GLY A 125 -4.46 -3.24 -10.05
CA GLY A 125 -4.32 -3.22 -11.52
C GLY A 125 -3.28 -2.23 -12.05
N GLN A 126 -2.89 -1.23 -11.25
CA GLN A 126 -1.97 -0.16 -11.68
C GLN A 126 -0.51 -0.61 -11.87
N LEU A 127 -0.15 -1.81 -11.37
CA LEU A 127 1.12 -2.46 -11.73
C LEU A 127 0.97 -3.35 -12.97
N ALA A 128 -0.22 -3.92 -13.22
CA ALA A 128 -0.50 -4.71 -14.43
C ALA A 128 -0.59 -3.82 -15.68
N GLU A 129 -0.93 -2.53 -15.54
CA GLU A 129 -0.80 -1.54 -16.62
C GLU A 129 0.67 -1.28 -17.03
N LEU A 130 1.65 -1.69 -16.21
CA LEU A 130 3.08 -1.60 -16.55
C LEU A 130 3.59 -2.84 -17.30
N ASP A 131 2.86 -3.96 -17.32
CA ASP A 131 3.24 -5.15 -18.10
C ASP A 131 3.21 -4.89 -19.62
N GLY A 132 2.54 -3.81 -20.05
CA GLY A 132 2.54 -3.32 -21.43
C GLY A 132 3.61 -2.26 -21.74
N PHE A 133 4.42 -1.86 -20.75
CA PHE A 133 5.46 -0.84 -20.94
C PHE A 133 6.75 -1.50 -21.46
N GLU A 134 7.06 -1.30 -22.75
CA GLU A 134 8.33 -1.73 -23.32
C GLU A 134 9.49 -1.11 -22.53
N GLY A 135 10.20 -1.94 -21.73
CA GLY A 135 11.32 -1.50 -20.89
C GLY A 135 11.13 -1.67 -19.38
N PHE A 136 10.01 -2.23 -18.91
CA PHE A 136 9.86 -2.65 -17.50
C PHE A 136 10.56 -3.99 -17.24
N ASN A 137 11.41 -4.03 -16.21
CA ASN A 137 12.11 -5.24 -15.78
C ASN A 137 12.23 -5.27 -14.26
N VAL A 138 11.96 -6.41 -13.64
CA VAL A 138 12.15 -6.59 -12.18
C VAL A 138 13.42 -7.37 -11.94
N ILE A 139 14.38 -6.76 -11.23
CA ILE A 139 15.65 -7.37 -10.84
C ILE A 139 15.56 -7.81 -9.38
N GLY A 140 15.89 -9.08 -9.12
CA GLY A 140 15.81 -9.67 -7.79
C GLY A 140 14.41 -10.16 -7.46
N GLU A 141 14.20 -10.51 -6.19
CA GLU A 141 12.96 -11.11 -5.70
C GLU A 141 12.60 -10.60 -4.29
N GLY A 142 11.33 -10.71 -3.94
CA GLY A 142 10.82 -10.38 -2.61
C GLY A 142 11.02 -8.91 -2.22
N TRP A 143 11.47 -8.69 -0.99
CA TRP A 143 11.59 -7.37 -0.35
C TRP A 143 12.75 -6.52 -0.89
N THR A 144 13.62 -7.13 -1.69
CA THR A 144 14.79 -6.48 -2.30
C THR A 144 14.63 -6.27 -3.80
N SER A 145 13.42 -6.49 -4.33
CA SER A 145 13.14 -6.35 -5.76
C SER A 145 13.35 -4.90 -6.21
N ILE A 146 13.97 -4.74 -7.37
CA ILE A 146 14.22 -3.45 -8.01
C ILE A 146 13.44 -3.43 -9.33
N ALA A 147 12.51 -2.48 -9.46
CA ALA A 147 11.86 -2.21 -10.74
C ALA A 147 12.75 -1.28 -11.56
N GLU A 148 13.25 -1.79 -12.68
CA GLU A 148 13.92 -1.02 -13.72
C GLU A 148 12.89 -0.61 -14.77
N ILE A 149 12.85 0.69 -15.08
CA ILE A 149 11.97 1.25 -16.11
C ILE A 149 12.84 1.92 -17.15
N ARG A 150 12.83 1.39 -18.38
CA ARG A 150 13.48 1.99 -19.54
C ARG A 150 12.43 2.62 -20.43
N THR A 151 12.68 3.82 -20.90
CA THR A 151 11.84 4.51 -21.90
C THR A 151 12.36 4.24 -23.32
N PRO A 152 11.47 4.12 -24.33
CA PRO A 152 11.87 3.92 -25.72
C PRO A 152 12.84 5.03 -26.18
N GLY A 153 14.02 4.65 -26.64
CA GLY A 153 15.11 5.57 -27.02
C GLY A 153 16.34 5.54 -26.10
N GLY A 154 16.36 4.73 -25.05
CA GLY A 154 17.57 4.45 -24.23
C GLY A 154 18.01 5.59 -23.31
N THR A 155 17.41 6.76 -23.44
CA THR A 155 17.38 7.81 -22.42
C THR A 155 16.40 7.34 -21.36
N GLY A 156 16.83 7.14 -20.11
CA GLY A 156 15.93 6.83 -18.99
C GLY A 156 14.87 7.93 -18.77
N LEU A 157 14.10 7.83 -17.67
CA LEU A 157 13.26 8.93 -17.16
C LEU A 157 13.99 10.26 -17.34
N PRO A 158 13.30 11.35 -17.78
CA PRO A 158 13.96 12.56 -18.24
C PRO A 158 15.06 12.95 -17.26
N LYS A 159 16.32 12.78 -17.71
CA LYS A 159 17.48 13.15 -16.90
C LYS A 159 17.25 14.58 -16.46
N ALA A 160 17.46 14.85 -15.18
CA ALA A 160 17.62 16.20 -14.67
C ALA A 160 18.64 16.91 -15.59
N GLY A 161 18.15 17.74 -16.51
CA GLY A 161 18.96 18.38 -17.57
C GLY A 161 18.41 18.27 -18.99
N SER A 162 17.34 17.50 -19.23
CA SER A 162 16.66 17.47 -20.54
C SER A 162 15.53 18.50 -20.61
N GLY A 163 15.92 19.78 -20.77
CA GLY A 163 15.17 20.82 -21.52
C GLY A 163 13.77 21.28 -21.10
N GLU A 164 13.01 20.57 -20.26
CA GLU A 164 11.58 20.87 -20.03
C GLU A 164 11.21 21.18 -18.57
N MET A 165 12.18 21.23 -17.66
CA MET A 165 11.95 21.59 -16.26
C MET A 165 12.44 23.02 -15.97
N PRO A 166 11.61 23.89 -15.36
CA PRO A 166 12.06 25.19 -14.86
C PRO A 166 13.29 25.03 -13.95
N ALA A 167 14.23 25.97 -14.01
CA ALA A 167 15.48 25.92 -13.24
C ALA A 167 15.22 25.78 -11.72
N GLU A 168 14.11 26.33 -11.26
CA GLU A 168 13.63 26.24 -9.87
C GLU A 168 13.19 24.82 -9.50
N ALA A 169 12.50 24.11 -10.41
CA ALA A 169 12.11 22.72 -10.21
C ALA A 169 13.35 21.80 -10.20
N GLN A 170 14.34 22.12 -11.03
CA GLN A 170 15.60 21.38 -11.08
C GLN A 170 16.45 21.57 -9.81
N GLY A 171 16.58 22.82 -9.34
CA GLY A 171 17.26 23.11 -8.08
C GLY A 171 16.59 22.47 -6.87
N PHE A 172 15.26 22.33 -6.89
CA PHE A 172 14.52 21.60 -5.86
C PHE A 172 14.79 20.10 -5.88
N LEU A 173 14.84 19.46 -7.07
CA LEU A 173 15.17 18.03 -7.16
C LEU A 173 16.63 17.75 -6.78
N ASP A 174 17.57 18.61 -7.17
CA ASP A 174 18.98 18.50 -6.77
C ASP A 174 19.16 18.66 -5.25
N ALA A 175 18.25 19.35 -4.56
CA ALA A 175 18.26 19.47 -3.10
C ALA A 175 17.65 18.25 -2.38
N LEU A 176 16.86 17.42 -3.08
CA LEU A 176 16.19 16.25 -2.52
C LEU A 176 16.95 14.94 -2.75
N GLY A 177 17.90 14.91 -3.68
CA GLY A 177 18.60 13.70 -4.08
C GLY A 177 20.12 13.82 -4.00
N ASP A 178 20.77 12.70 -3.70
CA ASP A 178 22.23 12.61 -3.62
C ASP A 178 22.81 12.15 -4.96
N LYS A 179 23.81 12.86 -5.48
CA LYS A 179 24.54 12.43 -6.68
C LYS A 179 25.44 11.25 -6.35
N VAL A 180 25.26 10.16 -7.08
CA VAL A 180 26.06 8.93 -6.94
C VAL A 180 26.75 8.57 -8.24
N THR A 181 27.88 7.86 -8.13
CA THR A 181 28.60 7.31 -9.28
C THR A 181 29.07 5.91 -8.96
N GLY A 182 28.90 5.00 -9.92
CA GLY A 182 29.30 3.60 -9.78
C GLY A 182 29.50 2.92 -11.13
N LYS A 183 29.62 1.59 -11.11
CA LYS A 183 29.77 0.78 -12.33
C LYS A 183 28.58 0.90 -13.29
N PHE A 184 27.44 1.37 -12.78
CA PHE A 184 26.22 1.66 -13.53
C PHE A 184 26.20 3.06 -14.16
N GLY A 185 27.26 3.85 -14.00
CA GLY A 185 27.32 5.25 -14.45
C GLY A 185 27.09 6.23 -13.30
N SER A 186 26.52 7.39 -13.62
CA SER A 186 26.19 8.45 -12.65
C SER A 186 24.69 8.71 -12.65
N GLY A 187 24.12 9.00 -11.48
CA GLY A 187 22.71 9.34 -11.32
C GLY A 187 22.45 10.04 -9.99
N THR A 188 21.19 10.38 -9.75
CA THR A 188 20.70 10.99 -8.51
C THR A 188 19.83 9.99 -7.76
N VAL A 189 20.18 9.70 -6.50
CA VAL A 189 19.41 8.82 -5.62
C VAL A 189 18.48 9.64 -4.74
N PHE A 190 17.20 9.31 -4.80
CA PHE A 190 16.18 9.80 -3.88
C PHE A 190 15.91 8.71 -2.86
N GLN A 191 16.20 9.00 -1.59
CA GLN A 191 16.02 8.04 -0.52
C GLN A 191 14.80 8.37 0.32
N THR A 192 14.00 7.34 0.61
CA THR A 192 12.99 7.41 1.66
C THR A 192 13.17 6.24 2.60
N ARG A 193 12.30 6.15 3.61
CA ARG A 193 12.37 5.05 4.58
C ARG A 193 11.92 3.70 4.01
N LEU A 194 11.16 3.70 2.91
CA LEU A 194 10.59 2.49 2.32
C LEU A 194 10.96 2.31 0.84
N VAL A 195 10.97 3.38 0.07
CA VAL A 195 11.21 3.32 -1.38
C VAL A 195 12.35 4.24 -1.74
N ASN A 196 13.30 3.72 -2.50
CA ASN A 196 14.41 4.49 -3.03
C ASN A 196 14.33 4.49 -4.56
N ALA A 197 14.69 5.60 -5.18
CA ALA A 197 14.73 5.72 -6.63
C ALA A 197 16.11 6.21 -7.08
N LEU A 198 16.61 5.64 -8.17
CA LEU A 198 17.81 6.10 -8.86
C LEU A 198 17.40 6.58 -10.25
N MET A 199 17.76 7.81 -10.61
CA MET A 199 17.53 8.42 -11.93
C MET A 199 18.83 8.87 -12.60
#